data_AF-A0A954S0N1-F1
#
_entry.id   AF-A0A954S0N1-F1
#
_cell.length_a   1.000
_cell.length_b   1.000
_cell.length_c   1.000
_cell.angle_alpha   90.00
_cell.angle_beta   90.00
_cell.angle_gamma   90.00
#
_symmetry.space_group_name_H-M   'P 1'
#
loop_
_entity.id
_entity.type
_entity.pdbx_description
1 polymer ?
#
loop_
_entity_poly.entity_id
_entity_poly.type
_entity_poly.pdbx_seq_one_letter_code
_entity_poly.pdbx_strand_id
1 'polypeptide(L)'
;YGDHSLFFQAQLGENLDEALEVFARKAELDPMDHGTMPIEVYIDLLSRVGKPQEAIEVYRQRMPADVPHRGIAPSLYELCQQAGDFAPLMEHCRAHDDLIGFTTGLLSQPK
;
A
#
# COMPACT_ATOMS: atom_id res chain seq x y z
N TYR A 1 -20.91 -1.66 8.69
CA TYR A 1 -21.25 -2.88 7.93
C TYR A 1 -21.11 -2.70 6.42
N GLY A 2 -21.49 -1.56 5.82
CA GLY A 2 -21.36 -1.35 4.36
C GLY A 2 -19.93 -1.45 3.80
N ASP A 3 -18.93 -0.99 4.55
CA ASP A 3 -17.53 -0.99 4.09
C ASP A 3 -16.97 -2.38 3.79
N HIS A 4 -17.30 -3.37 4.63
CA HIS A 4 -16.83 -4.75 4.40
C HIS A 4 -17.45 -5.31 3.13
N SER A 5 -18.73 -5.06 2.88
CA SER A 5 -19.41 -5.49 1.66
C SER A 5 -18.80 -4.82 0.43
N LEU A 6 -18.57 -3.51 0.47
CA LEU A 6 -17.99 -2.75 -0.64
C LEU A 6 -16.55 -3.20 -0.97
N PHE A 7 -15.76 -3.55 0.05
CA PHE A 7 -14.43 -4.10 -0.12
C PHE A 7 -14.43 -5.44 -0.88
N PHE A 8 -15.32 -6.37 -0.51
CA PHE A 8 -15.42 -7.66 -1.21
C PHE A 8 -16.04 -7.52 -2.60
N GLN A 9 -17.00 -6.62 -2.79
CA GLN A 9 -17.56 -6.31 -4.10
C GLN A 9 -16.47 -5.84 -5.07
N ALA A 10 -15.61 -4.91 -4.63
CA ALA A 10 -14.51 -4.41 -5.45
C ALA A 10 -13.56 -5.53 -5.91
N GLN A 11 -13.27 -6.52 -5.06
CA GLN A 11 -12.47 -7.68 -5.41
C GLN A 11 -13.12 -8.59 -6.46
N LEU A 12 -14.45 -8.60 -6.51
CA LEU A 12 -15.23 -9.28 -7.54
C LEU A 12 -15.39 -8.44 -8.82
N GLY A 13 -14.84 -7.21 -8.84
CA GLY A 13 -15.03 -6.24 -9.92
C GLY A 13 -16.36 -5.50 -9.88
N GLU A 14 -17.14 -5.66 -8.81
CA GLU A 14 -18.41 -5.00 -8.59
C GLU A 14 -18.19 -3.68 -7.84
N ASN A 15 -18.84 -2.59 -8.28
CA ASN A 15 -18.73 -1.26 -7.63
C ASN A 15 -17.26 -0.80 -7.40
N LEU A 16 -16.33 -1.22 -8.27
CA LEU A 16 -14.90 -0.99 -8.08
C LEU A 16 -14.57 0.50 -7.93
N ASP A 17 -15.11 1.35 -8.80
CA ASP A 17 -14.82 2.79 -8.76
C ASP A 17 -15.35 3.44 -7.48
N GLU A 18 -16.57 3.08 -7.06
CA GLU A 18 -17.16 3.56 -5.80
C GLU A 18 -16.32 3.11 -4.59
N ALA A 19 -15.90 1.85 -4.56
CA ALA A 19 -15.05 1.34 -3.52
C ALA A 19 -13.74 2.11 -3.44
N LEU A 20 -13.05 2.29 -4.56
CA LEU A 20 -11.79 3.02 -4.61
C LEU A 20 -11.96 4.47 -4.11
N GLU A 21 -13.03 5.16 -4.50
CA GLU A 21 -13.31 6.51 -4.02
C GLU A 21 -13.58 6.57 -2.51
N VAL A 22 -14.36 5.62 -1.99
CA VAL A 22 -14.69 5.55 -0.55
C VAL A 22 -13.44 5.26 0.28
N PHE A 23 -12.62 4.30 -0.12
CA PHE A 23 -11.40 3.93 0.61
C PHE A 23 -10.30 5.00 0.47
N ALA A 24 -10.17 5.64 -0.69
CA ALA A 24 -9.26 6.77 -0.88
C ALA A 24 -9.58 7.93 0.09
N ARG A 25 -10.85 8.36 0.16
CA ARG A 25 -11.28 9.41 1.10
C ARG A 25 -11.02 9.06 2.56
N LYS A 26 -11.12 7.78 2.93
CA LYS A 26 -10.80 7.33 4.30
C LYS A 26 -9.31 7.36 4.58
N ALA A 27 -8.48 7.06 3.58
CA ALA A 27 -7.03 7.17 3.68
C ALA A 27 -6.53 8.63 3.77
N GLU A 28 -7.38 9.63 3.52
CA GLU A 28 -7.08 11.05 3.74
C GLU A 28 -7.24 11.51 5.20
N LEU A 29 -7.83 10.67 6.06
CA LEU A 29 -7.96 10.97 7.49
C LEU A 29 -6.57 11.09 8.14
N ASP A 30 -6.43 12.01 9.10
CA ASP A 30 -5.16 12.24 9.80
C ASP A 30 -4.72 10.96 10.54
N PRO A 31 -3.56 10.37 10.18
CA PRO A 31 -3.06 9.16 10.84
C PRO A 31 -2.75 9.35 12.32
N MET A 32 -2.50 10.58 12.79
CA MET A 32 -2.29 10.86 14.22
C MET A 32 -3.57 10.65 15.03
N ASP A 33 -4.72 11.03 14.47
CA ASP A 33 -6.01 10.95 15.13
C ASP A 33 -6.71 9.59 14.92
N HIS A 34 -6.52 8.99 13.74
CA HIS A 34 -7.25 7.79 13.31
C HIS A 34 -6.40 6.53 13.17
N GLY A 35 -5.07 6.65 13.30
CA GLY A 35 -4.11 5.58 13.05
C GLY A 35 -3.95 5.24 11.56
N THR A 36 -3.10 4.27 11.26
CA THR A 36 -2.76 3.86 9.87
C THR A 36 -3.77 2.94 9.21
N MET A 37 -4.76 2.44 9.95
CA MET A 37 -5.69 1.40 9.45
C MET A 37 -6.41 1.82 8.15
N PRO A 38 -6.96 3.04 8.00
CA PRO A 38 -7.61 3.44 6.75
C PRO A 38 -6.67 3.43 5.54
N ILE A 39 -5.42 3.85 5.74
CA ILE A 39 -4.37 3.83 4.72
C ILE A 39 -4.03 2.38 4.36
N GLU A 40 -3.80 1.53 5.37
CA GLU A 40 -3.43 0.14 5.14
C GLU A 40 -4.52 -0.66 4.42
N VAL A 41 -5.80 -0.44 4.76
CA VAL A 41 -6.92 -1.09 4.07
C VAL A 41 -7.03 -0.62 2.62
N TYR A 42 -6.78 0.66 2.35
CA TYR A 42 -6.80 1.18 0.99
C TYR A 42 -5.65 0.61 0.14
N ILE A 43 -4.45 0.49 0.70
CA ILE A 43 -3.29 -0.16 0.06
C ILE A 43 -3.58 -1.64 -0.23
N ASP A 44 -4.14 -2.39 0.73
CA ASP A 44 -4.55 -3.79 0.53
C ASP A 44 -5.60 -3.92 -0.57
N LEU A 45 -6.59 -3.02 -0.62
CA LEU A 45 -7.58 -3.02 -1.70
C LEU A 45 -6.93 -2.82 -3.07
N LEU A 46 -6.08 -1.79 -3.21
CA LEU A 46 -5.38 -1.50 -4.47
C LEU A 46 -4.53 -2.68 -4.94
N SER A 47 -3.79 -3.32 -4.02
CA SER A 47 -3.02 -4.53 -4.31
C SER A 47 -3.91 -5.64 -4.88
N ARG A 48 -5.05 -5.92 -4.23
CA ARG A 48 -5.94 -7.04 -4.60
C ARG A 48 -6.72 -6.83 -5.89
N VAL A 49 -7.02 -5.59 -6.26
CA VAL A 49 -7.71 -5.26 -7.52
C VAL A 49 -6.74 -5.05 -8.69
N GLY A 50 -5.46 -5.41 -8.53
CA GLY A 50 -4.47 -5.38 -9.60
C GLY A 50 -3.89 -3.99 -9.87
N LYS A 51 -3.84 -3.12 -8.86
CA LYS A 51 -3.27 -1.76 -8.92
C LYS A 51 -2.06 -1.60 -7.99
N PRO A 52 -1.02 -2.45 -8.07
CA PRO A 52 0.10 -2.40 -7.15
C PRO A 52 0.94 -1.11 -7.27
N GLN A 53 1.05 -0.48 -8.45
CA GLN A 53 1.77 0.80 -8.57
C GLN A 53 1.08 1.93 -7.79
N GLU A 54 -0.26 1.99 -7.85
CA GLU A 54 -1.05 2.96 -7.09
C GLU A 54 -0.93 2.70 -5.59
N ALA A 55 -0.90 1.42 -5.18
CA ALA A 55 -0.69 1.01 -3.79
C ALA A 55 0.67 1.48 -3.24
N ILE A 56 1.74 1.35 -4.03
CA ILE A 56 3.09 1.83 -3.68
C ILE A 56 3.09 3.36 -3.49
N GLU A 57 2.42 4.09 -4.38
CA GLU A 57 2.38 5.56 -4.28
C GLU A 57 1.65 6.00 -3.01
N VAL A 58 0.52 5.38 -2.69
CA VAL A 58 -0.21 5.64 -1.44
C VAL A 58 0.66 5.33 -0.23
N TYR A 59 1.37 4.19 -0.24
CA TYR A 59 2.30 3.83 0.83
C TYR A 59 3.34 4.94 1.05
N ARG A 60 3.99 5.40 -0.02
CA ARG A 60 5.04 6.45 0.05
C ARG A 60 4.51 7.80 0.53
N GLN A 61 3.31 8.18 0.10
CA GLN A 61 2.76 9.51 0.39
C GLN A 61 2.10 9.61 1.76
N ARG A 62 1.47 8.53 2.22
CA ARG A 62 0.52 8.58 3.34
C ARG A 62 0.97 7.80 4.56
N MET A 63 1.86 6.82 4.40
CA MET A 63 2.28 6.01 5.52
C MET A 63 3.27 6.78 6.40
N PRO A 64 2.96 7.01 7.70
CA PRO A 64 3.88 7.69 8.61
C PRO A 64 5.04 6.76 8.98
N ALA A 65 6.25 7.32 9.09
CA ALA A 65 7.43 6.56 9.54
C ALA A 65 7.42 6.30 11.06
N ASP A 66 6.74 7.14 11.82
CA ASP A 66 6.72 7.17 13.29
C ASP A 66 5.49 6.47 13.90
N VAL A 67 4.50 6.11 13.09
CA VAL A 67 3.32 5.37 13.55
C VAL A 67 3.49 3.86 13.28
N PRO A 68 3.31 3.01 14.30
CA PRO A 68 3.36 1.56 14.13
C PRO A 68 2.31 1.09 13.11
N HIS A 69 2.79 0.37 12.10
CA HIS A 69 1.91 -0.29 11.14
C HIS A 69 1.18 -1.46 11.82
N ARG A 70 -0.06 -1.71 11.40
CA ARG A 70 -0.89 -2.82 11.91
C ARG A 70 -0.68 -4.13 11.14
N GLY A 71 0.01 -4.08 10.00
CA GLY A 71 0.30 -5.26 9.17
C GLY A 71 -0.92 -5.75 8.38
N ILE A 72 -1.86 -4.84 8.07
CA ILE A 72 -3.03 -5.12 7.21
C ILE A 72 -2.61 -5.01 5.75
N ALA A 73 -1.86 -3.97 5.40
CA ALA A 73 -1.32 -3.79 4.06
C ALA A 73 -0.18 -4.80 3.80
N PRO A 74 -0.03 -5.26 2.54
CA PRO A 74 1.19 -5.91 2.10
C PRO A 74 2.40 -5.01 2.35
N SER A 75 3.55 -5.61 2.62
CA SER A 75 4.82 -4.89 2.75
C SER A 75 5.20 -4.19 1.44
N LEU A 76 6.02 -3.13 1.52
CA LEU A 76 6.53 -2.45 0.33
C LEU A 76 7.25 -3.42 -0.63
N TYR A 77 7.92 -4.43 -0.08
CA TYR A 77 8.55 -5.49 -0.88
C TYR A 77 7.54 -6.31 -1.68
N GLU A 78 6.45 -6.76 -1.05
CA GLU A 78 5.38 -7.53 -1.72
C GLU A 78 4.68 -6.69 -2.79
N LEU A 79 4.45 -5.41 -2.53
CA LEU A 79 3.87 -4.49 -3.52
C LEU A 79 4.81 -4.30 -4.73
N CYS A 80 6.12 -4.13 -4.50
CA CYS A 80 7.11 -4.03 -5.57
C CYS A 80 7.20 -5.33 -6.38
N GLN A 81 7.12 -6.48 -5.72
CA GLN A 81 7.10 -7.79 -6.38
C GLN A 81 5.86 -7.92 -7.29
N GLN A 82 4.68 -7.50 -6.82
CA GLN A 82 3.45 -7.51 -7.62
C GLN A 82 3.53 -6.53 -8.80
N ALA A 83 4.13 -5.36 -8.61
CA ALA A 83 4.32 -4.37 -9.66
C ALA A 83 5.40 -4.75 -10.68
N GLY A 84 6.32 -5.66 -10.32
CA GLY A 84 7.53 -5.95 -11.09
C GLY A 84 8.54 -4.81 -11.09
N ASP A 85 8.40 -3.84 -10.18
CA ASP A 85 9.25 -2.66 -10.07
C ASP A 85 9.73 -2.50 -8.62
N PHE A 86 11.05 -2.61 -8.43
CA PHE A 86 11.70 -2.49 -7.12
C PHE A 86 12.37 -1.13 -6.91
N ALA A 87 12.32 -0.21 -7.88
CA ALA A 87 12.89 1.12 -7.70
C ALA A 87 12.33 1.85 -6.47
N PRO A 88 11.01 1.79 -6.16
CA PRO A 88 10.46 2.42 -4.96
C PRO A 88 11.01 1.84 -3.66
N LEU A 89 11.21 0.52 -3.59
CA LEU A 89 11.82 -0.14 -2.43
C LEU A 89 13.25 0.33 -2.22
N MET A 90 14.04 0.39 -3.29
CA MET A 90 15.43 0.86 -3.22
C MET A 90 15.53 2.31 -2.75
N GLU A 91 14.63 3.18 -3.23
CA GLU A 91 14.56 4.58 -2.80
C GLU A 91 14.21 4.70 -1.31
N HIS A 92 13.21 3.95 -0.86
CA HIS A 92 12.79 3.91 0.54
C HIS A 92 13.93 3.44 1.46
N CYS A 93 14.58 2.32 1.12
CA CYS A 93 15.69 1.79 1.91
C CYS A 93 16.89 2.75 1.95
N ARG A 94 17.19 3.44 0.85
CA ARG A 94 18.23 4.48 0.82
C ARG A 94 17.87 5.66 1.72
N ALA A 95 16.61 6.09 1.72
CA ALA A 95 16.17 7.22 2.53
C ALA A 95 16.16 6.93 4.04
N HIS A 96 16.16 5.66 4.44
CA HIS A 96 16.08 5.23 5.84
C HIS A 96 17.37 4.52 6.32
N ASP A 97 18.47 4.63 5.58
CA ASP A 97 19.76 3.97 5.83
C ASP A 97 19.65 2.44 6.03
N ASP A 98 18.60 1.82 5.48
CA ASP A 98 18.40 0.38 5.50
C ASP A 98 19.17 -0.29 4.35
N LEU A 99 20.48 -0.48 4.58
CA LEU A 99 21.37 -1.12 3.63
C LEU A 99 20.93 -2.55 3.26
N ILE A 100 20.32 -3.30 4.19
CA ILE A 100 19.88 -4.67 3.96
C ILE A 100 18.67 -4.69 3.04
N GLY A 101 17.67 -3.85 3.31
CA GLY A 101 16.52 -3.66 2.42
C GLY A 101 16.93 -3.22 1.01
N PHE A 102 17.93 -2.33 0.90
CA PHE A 102 18.46 -1.88 -0.39
C PHE A 102 19.12 -3.02 -1.18
N THR A 103 19.95 -3.84 -0.54
CA THR A 103 20.59 -5.00 -1.20
C THR A 103 19.57 -6.05 -1.63
N THR A 104 18.50 -6.25 -0.86
CA THR A 104 17.40 -7.16 -1.22
C THR A 104 16.67 -6.67 -2.47
N GLY A 105 16.35 -5.38 -2.56
CA GLY A 105 15.73 -4.79 -3.75
C GLY A 105 16.57 -4.93 -5.02
N LEU A 106 17.90 -4.76 -4.89
CA LEU A 106 18.84 -4.96 -6.01
C LEU A 106 18.88 -6.40 -6.52
N LEU A 107 18.84 -7.38 -5.62
CA LEU A 107 18.90 -8.80 -5.97
C LEU A 107 17.58 -9.31 -6.58
N SER A 108 16.45 -8.72 -6.20
CA SER A 108 15.12 -9.11 -6.68
C SER A 108 14.72 -8.46 -8.01
N GLN A 109 15.51 -7.51 -8.55
CA GLN A 109 15.27 -6.96 -9.88
C GLN A 109 15.43 -8.06 -10.95
N PRO A 110 14.43 -8.29 -11.82
CA PRO A 110 14.62 -9.15 -12.98
C PRO A 110 15.64 -8.54 -13.94
N LYS A 111 16.54 -9.37 -14.48
CA LYS A 111 17.56 -8.99 -15.47
C LYS A 111 16.97 -8.64 -16.82
#